data_AF-A0A814Z4P6-F1
#
_entry.id   AF-A0A814Z4P6-F1
#
_cell.length_a   1.000
_cell.length_b   1.000
_cell.length_c   1.000
_cell.angle_alpha   90.00
_cell.angle_beta   90.00
_cell.angle_gamma   90.00
#
_symmetry.space_group_name_H-M   'P 1'
#
loop_
_entity.id
_entity.type
_entity.pdbx_description
1 polymer ?
#
loop_
_entity_poly.entity_id
_entity_poly.type
_entity_poly.pdbx_seq_one_letter_code
_entity_poly.pdbx_strand_id
1 'polypeptide(L)'
;MAESTSSKMPNASNIPTLMKAAQQSGFEEIRDVLKPDESVNVPRQLSSKQILVRVCAVAINPVDWKILNGRLSLVTWYSFPHISGTDVAGIVDAIGLGVKRLQIDDHVYGDLTIHGGSYGEYVRGDESIFSLKQKT
;
A
#
# COMPACT_ATOMS: atom_id res chain seq x y z
N MET A 1 30.48 -6.84 29.76
CA MET A 1 29.00 -6.96 29.76
C MET A 1 28.50 -5.95 28.75
N ALA A 2 28.06 -6.42 27.59
CA ALA A 2 27.54 -5.54 26.54
C ALA A 2 26.02 -5.48 26.70
N GLU A 3 25.51 -4.27 26.89
CA GLU A 3 24.07 -3.97 26.97
C GLU A 3 23.38 -4.42 25.69
N SER A 4 22.37 -5.27 25.84
CA SER A 4 21.49 -5.68 24.76
C SER A 4 20.67 -4.48 24.31
N THR A 5 20.98 -3.95 23.13
CA THR A 5 20.09 -3.03 22.43
C THR A 5 18.83 -3.80 22.07
N SER A 6 17.81 -3.68 22.93
CA SER A 6 16.43 -4.08 22.67
C SER A 6 16.03 -3.51 21.31
N SER A 7 15.88 -4.39 20.31
CA SER A 7 15.32 -4.04 19.02
C SER A 7 13.90 -3.55 19.24
N LYS A 8 13.69 -2.24 19.04
CA LYS A 8 12.35 -1.66 18.99
C LYS A 8 11.63 -2.25 17.79
N MET A 9 10.85 -3.32 18.01
CA MET A 9 9.66 -3.53 17.20
C MET A 9 8.77 -2.29 17.45
N PRO A 10 8.41 -1.49 16.44
CA PRO A 10 7.37 -0.51 16.66
C PRO A 10 6.10 -1.28 16.98
N ASN A 11 5.48 -0.88 18.08
CA ASN A 11 4.22 -1.42 18.50
C ASN A 11 3.19 -1.20 17.38
N ALA A 12 2.49 -2.26 17.01
CA ALA A 12 1.24 -2.20 16.24
C ALA A 12 0.17 -1.26 16.84
N SER A 13 0.41 -0.67 18.03
CA SER A 13 -0.46 0.26 18.73
C SER A 13 -0.62 1.63 18.06
N ASN A 14 0.33 2.06 17.22
CA ASN A 14 0.32 3.41 16.62
C ASN A 14 -0.27 3.44 15.20
N ILE A 15 -0.60 2.29 14.63
CA ILE A 15 -1.20 2.20 13.29
C ILE A 15 -2.72 2.34 13.45
N PRO A 16 -3.36 3.34 12.82
CA PRO A 16 -4.79 3.55 13.00
C PRO A 16 -5.61 2.37 12.47
N THR A 17 -6.83 2.21 13.00
CA THR A 17 -7.76 1.17 12.50
C THR A 17 -8.37 1.55 11.16
N LEU A 18 -8.62 2.85 10.97
CA LEU A 18 -9.23 3.41 9.77
C LEU A 18 -8.25 4.35 9.08
N MET A 19 -8.44 4.54 7.78
CA MET A 19 -7.71 5.47 6.94
C MET A 19 -8.63 6.09 5.89
N LYS A 20 -8.18 7.20 5.33
CA LYS A 20 -8.71 7.75 4.09
C LYS A 20 -8.18 6.98 2.89
N ALA A 21 -9.03 6.70 1.92
CA ALA A 21 -8.63 6.14 0.64
C ALA A 21 -9.59 6.52 -0.50
N ALA A 22 -9.12 6.45 -1.74
CA ALA A 22 -9.98 6.53 -2.91
C ALA A 22 -10.49 5.13 -3.27
N GLN A 23 -11.77 4.87 -3.01
CA GLN A 23 -12.43 3.61 -3.36
C GLN A 23 -13.09 3.69 -4.74
N GLN A 24 -12.84 2.66 -5.52
CA GLN A 24 -13.49 2.36 -6.78
C GLN A 24 -14.62 1.34 -6.55
N SER A 25 -15.82 1.64 -7.06
CA SER A 25 -17.01 0.78 -6.93
C SER A 25 -17.33 -0.06 -8.17
N GLY A 26 -16.71 0.24 -9.32
CA GLY A 26 -17.00 -0.38 -10.60
C GLY A 26 -16.11 0.16 -11.73
N PHE A 27 -16.45 -0.13 -12.99
CA PHE A 27 -15.71 0.30 -14.19
C PHE A 27 -16.44 1.37 -15.01
N GLU A 28 -17.51 1.95 -14.48
CA GLU A 28 -18.30 3.01 -15.10
C GLU A 28 -17.54 4.35 -15.14
N GLU A 29 -18.27 5.46 -15.37
CA GLU A 29 -17.68 6.81 -15.42
C GLU A 29 -16.86 7.12 -14.17
N ILE A 30 -15.58 7.49 -14.37
CA ILE A 30 -14.58 7.64 -13.30
C ILE A 30 -15.06 8.57 -12.18
N ARG A 31 -15.76 9.64 -12.55
CA ARG A 31 -16.31 10.62 -11.59
C ARG A 31 -17.33 10.01 -10.64
N ASP A 32 -17.97 8.93 -11.05
CA ASP A 32 -19.03 8.25 -10.32
C ASP A 32 -18.49 7.04 -9.57
N VAL A 33 -17.43 6.40 -10.07
CA VAL A 33 -16.88 5.17 -9.47
C VAL A 33 -15.73 5.40 -8.50
N LEU A 34 -14.90 6.45 -8.67
CA LEU A 34 -13.77 6.73 -7.78
C LEU A 34 -14.14 7.83 -6.78
N LYS A 35 -14.36 7.45 -5.52
CA LYS A 35 -14.78 8.37 -4.45
C LYS A 35 -13.82 8.31 -3.25
N PRO A 36 -13.57 9.43 -2.56
CA PRO A 36 -12.91 9.39 -1.27
C PRO A 36 -13.82 8.73 -0.23
N ASP A 37 -13.24 7.86 0.59
CA ASP A 37 -13.84 7.29 1.79
C ASP A 37 -12.88 7.53 2.95
N GLU A 38 -13.37 8.12 4.05
CA GLU A 38 -12.56 8.45 5.23
C GLU A 38 -12.54 7.34 6.30
N SER A 39 -13.23 6.23 6.03
CA SER A 39 -13.53 5.17 7.01
C SER A 39 -13.10 3.78 6.54
N VAL A 40 -12.04 3.69 5.75
CA VAL A 40 -11.54 2.43 5.19
C VAL A 40 -10.65 1.72 6.20
N ASN A 41 -10.83 0.41 6.40
CA ASN A 41 -9.96 -0.34 7.29
C ASN A 41 -8.51 -0.36 6.79
N VAL A 42 -7.55 -0.04 7.66
CA VAL A 42 -6.13 -0.25 7.38
C VAL A 42 -5.86 -1.75 7.30
N PRO A 43 -5.14 -2.25 6.27
CA PRO A 43 -4.93 -3.68 6.06
C PRO A 43 -3.80 -4.22 6.98
N ARG A 44 -4.02 -4.16 8.30
CA ARG A 44 -3.02 -4.48 9.35
C ARG A 44 -2.65 -5.96 9.46
N GLN A 45 -3.48 -6.85 8.91
CA GLN A 45 -3.18 -8.29 8.88
C GLN A 45 -2.23 -8.57 7.71
N LEU A 46 -0.99 -8.92 8.01
CA LEU A 46 0.05 -9.19 7.01
C LEU A 46 0.30 -10.69 6.89
N SER A 47 0.41 -11.18 5.66
CA SER A 47 0.99 -12.49 5.40
C SER A 47 2.50 -12.47 5.66
N SER A 48 3.13 -13.64 5.67
CA SER A 48 4.54 -13.81 6.03
C SER A 48 5.49 -12.91 5.24
N LYS A 49 5.22 -12.64 3.96
CA LYS A 49 6.09 -11.86 3.07
C LYS A 49 5.63 -10.41 2.85
N GLN A 50 4.54 -10.01 3.49
CA GLN A 50 3.96 -8.68 3.26
C GLN A 50 4.55 -7.63 4.19
N ILE A 51 4.62 -6.41 3.70
CA ILE A 51 4.87 -5.21 4.49
C ILE A 51 3.63 -4.31 4.45
N LEU A 52 3.49 -3.47 5.48
CA LEU A 52 2.57 -2.34 5.48
C LEU A 52 3.37 -1.06 5.31
N VAL A 53 3.00 -0.24 4.34
CA VAL A 53 3.63 1.04 4.03
C VAL A 53 2.65 2.15 4.34
N ARG A 54 3.09 3.12 5.16
CA ARG A 54 2.44 4.42 5.28
C ARG A 54 2.79 5.26 4.07
N VAL A 55 1.78 5.62 3.30
CA VAL A 55 1.94 6.31 2.02
C VAL A 55 2.33 7.76 2.28
N CYS A 56 3.41 8.20 1.65
CA CYS A 56 3.86 9.60 1.68
C CYS A 56 3.58 10.31 0.36
N ALA A 57 3.65 9.59 -0.76
CA ALA A 57 3.36 10.11 -2.08
C ALA A 57 2.88 9.00 -3.02
N VAL A 58 2.10 9.41 -4.01
CA VAL A 58 1.65 8.57 -5.14
C VAL A 58 1.84 9.35 -6.43
N ALA A 59 1.86 8.64 -7.56
CA ALA A 59 1.78 9.25 -8.88
C ALA A 59 0.42 8.97 -9.52
N ILE A 60 0.04 9.83 -10.47
CA ILE A 60 -1.09 9.63 -11.36
C ILE A 60 -0.51 9.51 -12.77
N ASN A 61 -0.75 8.37 -13.39
CA ASN A 61 -0.19 7.96 -14.67
C ASN A 61 -1.33 7.63 -15.67
N PRO A 62 -1.03 7.55 -16.98
CA PRO A 62 -2.01 7.08 -17.97
C PRO A 62 -2.52 5.65 -17.72
N VAL A 63 -1.77 4.81 -17.00
CA VAL A 63 -2.20 3.45 -16.65
C VAL A 63 -3.37 3.47 -15.67
N ASP A 64 -3.41 4.42 -14.72
CA ASP A 64 -4.51 4.51 -13.74
C ASP A 64 -5.85 4.71 -14.45
N TRP A 65 -5.89 5.56 -15.48
CA TRP A 65 -7.11 5.76 -16.29
C TRP A 65 -7.57 4.49 -17.00
N LYS A 66 -6.63 3.69 -17.52
CA LYS A 66 -6.92 2.41 -18.19
C LYS A 66 -7.38 1.32 -17.19
N ILE A 67 -6.90 1.38 -15.96
CA ILE A 67 -7.34 0.47 -14.90
C ILE A 67 -8.76 0.84 -14.46
N LEU A 68 -8.99 2.13 -14.18
CA LEU A 68 -10.28 2.65 -13.72
C LEU A 68 -11.42 2.37 -14.69
N ASN A 69 -11.19 2.44 -16.00
CA ASN A 69 -12.20 2.15 -17.03
C ASN A 69 -12.23 0.67 -17.48
N GLY A 70 -11.57 -0.23 -16.75
CA GLY A 70 -11.65 -1.68 -16.97
C GLY A 70 -10.85 -2.22 -18.17
N ARG A 71 -10.06 -1.39 -18.86
CA ARG A 71 -9.22 -1.83 -20.00
C ARG A 71 -8.10 -2.80 -19.60
N LEU A 72 -7.77 -2.90 -18.32
CA LEU A 72 -6.83 -3.88 -17.76
C LEU A 72 -7.50 -4.93 -16.85
N SER A 73 -8.82 -5.07 -16.89
CA SER A 73 -9.57 -6.00 -16.02
C SER A 73 -9.10 -7.46 -16.11
N LEU A 74 -8.61 -7.90 -17.28
CA LEU A 74 -8.07 -9.24 -17.48
C LEU A 74 -6.77 -9.54 -16.72
N VAL A 75 -6.09 -8.52 -16.18
CA VAL A 75 -4.82 -8.68 -15.47
C VAL A 75 -4.82 -8.11 -14.05
N THR A 76 -5.83 -7.32 -13.67
CA THR A 76 -5.94 -6.71 -12.34
C THR A 76 -6.83 -7.50 -11.38
N TRP A 77 -7.76 -8.33 -11.87
CA TRP A 77 -8.59 -9.25 -11.07
C TRP A 77 -9.30 -8.60 -9.85
N TYR A 78 -9.67 -7.33 -9.95
CA TYR A 78 -10.21 -6.59 -8.80
C TYR A 78 -11.62 -7.04 -8.41
N SER A 79 -11.83 -7.17 -7.10
CA SER A 79 -13.15 -7.23 -6.49
C SER A 79 -13.50 -5.86 -5.93
N PHE A 80 -14.73 -5.39 -6.19
CA PHE A 80 -15.21 -4.11 -5.67
C PHE A 80 -15.87 -4.27 -4.29
N PRO A 81 -15.78 -3.25 -3.40
CA PRO A 81 -15.01 -2.01 -3.57
C PRO A 81 -13.50 -2.25 -3.49
N HIS A 82 -12.74 -1.52 -4.32
CA HIS A 82 -11.29 -1.64 -4.45
C HIS A 82 -10.61 -0.29 -4.21
N ILE A 83 -9.47 -0.24 -3.52
CA ILE A 83 -8.69 0.99 -3.41
C ILE A 83 -7.78 1.10 -4.63
N SER A 84 -7.96 2.12 -5.47
CA SER A 84 -7.16 2.29 -6.69
C SER A 84 -5.74 2.81 -6.42
N GLY A 85 -4.96 2.96 -7.50
CA GLY A 85 -3.63 3.58 -7.49
C GLY A 85 -2.50 2.56 -7.68
N THR A 86 -1.49 2.97 -8.45
CA THR A 86 -0.40 2.09 -8.90
C THR A 86 0.93 2.43 -8.23
N ASP A 87 1.44 3.64 -8.42
CA ASP A 87 2.72 4.04 -7.83
C ASP A 87 2.58 4.44 -6.36
N VAL A 88 3.57 4.08 -5.56
CA VAL A 88 3.67 4.46 -4.15
C VAL A 88 5.10 4.77 -3.74
N ALA A 89 5.26 5.80 -2.91
CA ALA A 89 6.44 6.01 -2.08
C ALA A 89 6.01 6.25 -0.63
N GLY A 90 6.71 5.65 0.32
CA GLY A 90 6.30 5.69 1.71
C GLY A 90 7.35 5.14 2.67
N ILE A 91 6.89 4.89 3.89
CA ILE A 91 7.71 4.36 4.99
C ILE A 91 7.08 3.04 5.44
N VAL A 92 7.90 2.02 5.64
CA VAL A 92 7.44 0.74 6.20
C VAL A 92 7.04 0.98 7.66
N ASP A 93 5.78 0.68 8.01
CA ASP A 93 5.24 0.82 9.38
C ASP A 93 5.05 -0.57 10.04
N ALA A 94 4.92 -1.66 9.27
CA ALA A 94 4.88 -3.05 9.79
C ALA A 94 5.38 -4.08 8.77
N ILE A 95 5.82 -5.26 9.25
CA ILE A 95 6.31 -6.36 8.42
C ILE A 95 5.74 -7.71 8.86
N GLY A 96 5.55 -8.63 7.92
CA GLY A 96 5.25 -10.03 8.18
C GLY A 96 6.48 -10.80 8.69
N LEU A 97 6.24 -11.93 9.37
CA LEU A 97 7.29 -12.72 10.05
C LEU A 97 8.38 -13.30 9.14
N GLY A 98 8.11 -13.41 7.84
CA GLY A 98 9.03 -13.96 6.85
C GLY A 98 9.67 -12.92 5.93
N VAL A 99 9.44 -11.62 6.17
CA VAL A 99 10.10 -10.52 5.46
C VAL A 99 11.58 -10.53 5.84
N LYS A 100 12.46 -10.45 4.84
CA LYS A 100 13.92 -10.57 5.04
C LYS A 100 14.71 -9.37 4.52
N ARG A 101 14.15 -8.64 3.56
CA ARG A 101 14.86 -7.64 2.76
C ARG A 101 14.60 -6.21 3.21
N LEU A 102 13.46 -5.99 3.85
CA LEU A 102 12.99 -4.70 4.34
C LEU A 102 12.75 -4.77 5.84
N GLN A 103 12.91 -3.63 6.51
CA GLN A 103 12.63 -3.47 7.92
C GLN A 103 11.72 -2.27 8.14
N ILE A 104 11.20 -2.16 9.35
CA ILE A 104 10.36 -1.03 9.72
C ILE A 104 11.22 0.24 9.74
N ASP A 105 10.61 1.39 9.43
CA ASP A 105 11.25 2.68 9.17
C ASP A 105 12.07 2.78 7.88
N ASP A 106 12.13 1.72 7.05
CA ASP A 106 12.70 1.84 5.71
C ASP A 106 11.83 2.75 4.83
N HIS A 107 12.50 3.63 4.08
CA HIS A 107 11.85 4.41 3.03
C HIS A 107 11.84 3.59 1.74
N VAL A 108 10.66 3.38 1.17
CA VAL A 108 10.46 2.51 0.02
C VAL A 108 9.65 3.17 -1.08
N TYR A 109 9.79 2.65 -2.29
CA TYR A 109 8.90 2.90 -3.42
C TYR A 109 8.55 1.58 -4.11
N GLY A 110 7.43 1.53 -4.83
CA GLY A 110 6.96 0.33 -5.52
C GLY A 110 5.90 0.59 -6.58
N ASP A 111 5.65 -0.43 -7.40
CA ASP A 111 4.65 -0.47 -8.48
C ASP A 111 3.56 -1.50 -8.12
N LEU A 112 2.35 -1.01 -7.86
CA LEU A 112 1.17 -1.80 -7.50
C LEU A 112 0.19 -1.96 -8.68
N THR A 113 0.63 -1.82 -9.93
CA THR A 113 -0.24 -1.92 -11.12
C THR A 113 -1.17 -3.14 -11.10
N ILE A 114 -0.69 -4.28 -10.60
CA ILE A 114 -1.49 -5.51 -10.52
C ILE A 114 -2.41 -5.54 -9.29
N HIS A 115 -2.01 -4.94 -8.18
CA HIS A 115 -2.67 -5.13 -6.88
C HIS A 115 -3.49 -3.94 -6.41
N GLY A 116 -3.22 -2.74 -6.93
CA GLY A 116 -3.82 -1.50 -6.49
C GLY A 116 -3.43 -1.09 -5.07
N GLY A 117 -4.14 -0.09 -4.55
CA GLY A 117 -4.13 0.27 -3.13
C GLY A 117 -3.35 1.53 -2.77
N SER A 118 -2.59 2.13 -3.70
CA SER A 118 -1.72 3.26 -3.33
C SER A 118 -2.48 4.53 -3.00
N TYR A 119 -3.73 4.72 -3.48
CA TYR A 119 -4.56 5.88 -3.15
C TYR A 119 -5.21 5.79 -1.75
N GLY A 120 -4.64 5.00 -0.84
CA GLY A 120 -4.94 5.03 0.60
C GLY A 120 -3.79 5.64 1.40
N GLU A 121 -4.05 6.05 2.64
CA GLU A 121 -2.97 6.50 3.55
C GLU A 121 -2.02 5.34 3.94
N TYR A 122 -2.49 4.10 3.79
CA TYR A 122 -1.71 2.88 3.97
C TYR A 122 -1.97 1.88 2.84
N VAL A 123 -0.91 1.17 2.45
CA VAL A 123 -0.99 0.06 1.50
C VAL A 123 -0.16 -1.12 1.97
N ARG A 124 -0.59 -2.34 1.66
CA ARG A 124 0.21 -3.55 1.89
C ARG A 124 0.58 -4.20 0.57
N GLY A 125 1.74 -4.86 0.55
CA GLY A 125 2.17 -5.69 -0.58
C GLY A 125 3.31 -6.61 -0.19
N ASP A 126 3.62 -7.58 -1.04
CA ASP A 126 4.78 -8.45 -0.86
C ASP A 126 6.08 -7.62 -0.90
N GLU A 127 7.06 -7.94 -0.05
CA GLU A 127 8.33 -7.20 0.04
C GLU A 127 9.08 -7.11 -1.31
N SER A 128 8.82 -8.05 -2.23
CA SER A 128 9.42 -8.06 -3.57
C SER A 128 8.94 -6.94 -4.49
N ILE A 129 7.77 -6.35 -4.21
CA ILE A 129 7.20 -5.23 -4.99
C ILE A 129 7.90 -3.91 -4.64
N PHE A 130 8.53 -3.84 -3.46
CA PHE A 130 9.11 -2.63 -2.93
C PHE A 130 10.63 -2.61 -3.03
N SER A 131 11.18 -1.45 -3.34
CA SER A 131 12.61 -1.17 -3.34
C SER A 131 12.94 -0.03 -2.39
N LEU A 132 14.15 -0.08 -1.80
CA LEU A 132 14.64 0.98 -0.93
C LEU A 132 14.85 2.27 -1.72
N LYS A 133 14.40 3.39 -1.16
CA LYS A 133 14.80 4.72 -1.62
C LYS A 133 16.29 4.89 -1.34
N GLN A 134 17.06 5.29 -2.35
CA GLN A 134 18.49 5.58 -2.16
C GLN A 134 18.68 6.75 -1.19
N LYS A 135 19.60 6.57 -0.23
CA LYS A 135 20.06 7.65 0.64
C LYS A 135 21.12 8.44 -0.15
N THR A 136 20.87 9.73 -0.34
CA THR A 136 21.83 10.67 -0.95
C THR A 136 22.88 11.07 0.07
#